data_AF-A0A3D1KM74-F1
#
_entry.id   AF-A0A3D1KM74-F1
#
_cell.length_a   1.000
_cell.length_b   1.000
_cell.length_c   1.000
_cell.angle_alpha   90.00
_cell.angle_beta   90.00
_cell.angle_gamma   90.00
#
_symmetry.space_group_name_H-M   'P 1'
#
loop_
_entity.id
_entity.type
_entity.pdbx_description
1 polymer ?
#
loop_
_entity_poly.entity_id
_entity_poly.type
_entity_poly.pdbx_seq_one_letter_code
_entity_poly.pdbx_strand_id
1 'polypeptide(L)'
;MPITSFLNYLSLEKKYSKHTVTAYQNDLNSFQLFCNLEYGNENIATVNYAQIRNWIVSLVNSKITNRTINRKVSSLKSFYKFLQKTKQIEASPLVKHQALKVLKQVQVPFS
;
A
#
# COMPACT_ATOMS: atom_id res chain seq x y z
N MET A 1 -2.61 -2.29 17.20
CA MET A 1 -2.25 -1.45 16.03
C MET A 1 -2.75 -2.13 14.76
N PRO A 2 -3.46 -1.42 13.87
CA PRO A 2 -4.18 -2.02 12.74
C PRO A 2 -3.26 -2.77 11.75
N ILE A 3 -2.02 -2.32 11.57
CA ILE A 3 -1.02 -3.01 10.74
C ILE A 3 -0.70 -4.40 11.30
N THR A 4 -0.44 -4.53 12.61
CA THR A 4 -0.13 -5.83 13.24
C THR A 4 -1.27 -6.82 13.06
N SER A 5 -2.53 -6.37 13.26
CA SER A 5 -3.71 -7.22 13.03
C SER A 5 -3.81 -7.70 11.58
N PHE A 6 -3.51 -6.83 10.62
CA PHE A 6 -3.48 -7.22 9.21
C PHE A 6 -2.33 -8.20 8.89
N LEU A 7 -1.14 -8.01 9.44
CA LEU A 7 -0.02 -8.94 9.22
C LEU A 7 -0.31 -10.32 9.83
N ASN A 8 -0.93 -10.36 11.00
CA ASN A 8 -1.41 -11.60 11.61
C ASN A 8 -2.47 -12.28 10.72
N TYR A 9 -3.42 -11.50 10.18
CA TYR A 9 -4.39 -12.01 9.20
C TYR A 9 -3.71 -12.63 7.98
N LEU A 10 -2.69 -11.96 7.41
CA LEU A 10 -1.94 -12.50 6.28
C LEU A 10 -1.19 -13.79 6.62
N SER A 11 -0.58 -13.86 7.79
CA SER A 11 0.23 -15.01 8.20
C SER A 11 -0.61 -16.21 8.66
N LEU A 12 -1.63 -15.97 9.47
CA LEU A 12 -2.37 -17.03 10.16
C LEU A 12 -3.57 -17.51 9.35
N GLU A 13 -4.36 -16.57 8.83
CA GLU A 13 -5.57 -16.91 8.06
C GLU A 13 -5.27 -17.13 6.58
N LYS A 14 -4.47 -16.26 5.97
CA LYS A 14 -4.12 -16.37 4.53
C LYS A 14 -2.92 -17.28 4.26
N LYS A 15 -2.19 -17.68 5.31
CA LYS A 15 -1.00 -18.55 5.22
C LYS A 15 0.03 -18.06 4.20
N TYR A 16 0.19 -16.74 4.07
CA TYR A 16 1.19 -16.16 3.17
C TYR A 16 2.60 -16.42 3.70
N SER A 17 3.55 -16.59 2.79
CA SER A 17 4.95 -16.80 3.14
C SER A 17 5.50 -15.63 3.96
N LYS A 18 6.52 -15.88 4.79
CA LYS A 18 7.20 -14.84 5.57
C LYS A 18 7.66 -13.67 4.69
N HIS A 19 8.24 -13.96 3.53
CA HIS A 19 8.68 -12.93 2.57
C HIS A 19 7.52 -12.08 2.06
N THR A 20 6.38 -12.70 1.77
CA THR A 20 5.18 -11.97 1.35
C THR A 20 4.70 -11.06 2.48
N VAL A 21 4.58 -11.57 3.71
CA VAL A 21 4.16 -10.76 4.88
C VAL A 21 5.11 -9.58 5.12
N THR A 22 6.43 -9.80 5.05
CA THR A 22 7.43 -8.72 5.17
C THR A 22 7.29 -7.68 4.07
N ALA A 23 6.98 -8.08 2.83
CA ALA A 23 6.75 -7.13 1.74
C ALA A 23 5.54 -6.21 2.02
N TYR A 24 4.44 -6.76 2.53
CA TYR A 24 3.27 -5.97 2.95
C TYR A 24 3.62 -5.05 4.13
N GLN A 25 4.34 -5.55 5.13
CA GLN A 25 4.78 -4.76 6.28
C GLN A 25 5.63 -3.55 5.85
N ASN A 26 6.61 -3.77 4.99
CA ASN A 26 7.50 -2.71 4.51
C ASN A 26 6.75 -1.63 3.73
N ASP A 27 5.75 -2.01 2.93
CA ASP A 27 4.94 -1.05 2.19
C ASP A 27 4.04 -0.21 3.11
N LEU A 28 3.39 -0.85 4.08
CA LEU A 28 2.52 -0.17 5.03
C LEU A 28 3.31 0.75 5.97
N ASN A 29 4.48 0.29 6.45
CA ASN A 29 5.37 1.12 7.25
C ASN A 29 5.89 2.33 6.46
N SER A 30 6.22 2.14 5.19
CA SER A 30 6.65 3.23 4.30
C SER A 30 5.56 4.29 4.12
N PHE A 31 4.28 3.90 4.09
CA PHE A 31 3.17 4.85 4.05
C PHE A 31 2.91 5.51 5.41
N GLN A 32 2.87 4.73 6.50
CA GLN A 32 2.71 5.24 7.86
C GLN A 32 3.79 6.28 8.18
N LEU A 33 5.04 6.02 7.79
CA LEU A 33 6.14 6.97 7.97
C LEU A 33 5.88 8.28 7.23
N PHE A 34 5.43 8.22 5.97
CA PHE A 34 5.06 9.42 5.22
C PHE A 34 3.93 10.19 5.91
N CYS A 35 2.87 9.52 6.36
CA CYS A 35 1.77 10.18 7.08
C CYS A 35 2.26 10.85 8.37
N ASN A 36 3.15 10.18 9.10
CA ASN A 36 3.70 10.72 10.34
C ASN A 36 4.53 11.99 10.11
N LEU A 37 5.33 12.02 9.05
CA LEU A 37 6.19 13.15 8.70
C LEU A 37 5.41 14.34 8.15
N GLU A 38 4.43 14.10 7.28
CA GLU A 38 3.73 15.17 6.56
C GLU A 38 2.48 15.69 7.27
N TYR A 39 1.82 14.86 8.10
CA TYR A 39 0.51 15.17 8.69
C TYR A 39 0.45 15.04 10.22
N GLY A 40 1.54 14.62 10.88
CA GLY A 40 1.63 14.60 12.34
C GLY A 40 0.93 13.42 13.01
N ASN A 41 1.60 12.27 13.02
CA ASN A 41 1.20 11.03 13.72
C ASN A 41 -0.25 10.57 13.46
N GLU A 42 -0.69 10.67 12.20
CA GLU A 42 -2.01 10.20 11.81
C GLU A 42 -2.13 8.67 11.86
N ASN A 43 -3.31 8.22 12.27
CA ASN A 43 -3.65 6.81 12.17
C ASN A 43 -3.87 6.45 10.69
N ILE A 44 -3.08 5.50 10.16
CA ILE A 44 -3.22 4.98 8.79
C ILE A 44 -4.66 4.55 8.42
N ALA A 45 -5.48 4.16 9.41
CA ALA A 45 -6.87 3.78 9.19
C ALA A 45 -7.79 4.97 8.82
N THR A 46 -7.46 6.20 9.22
CA THR A 46 -8.30 7.41 9.05
C THR A 46 -7.84 8.34 7.93
N VAL A 47 -6.79 7.94 7.20
CA VAL A 47 -6.20 8.74 6.12
C VAL A 47 -7.15 8.85 4.93
N ASN A 48 -7.27 10.04 4.36
CA ASN A 48 -8.13 10.31 3.20
C ASN A 48 -7.39 10.10 1.85
N TYR A 49 -8.16 10.14 0.75
CA TYR A 49 -7.59 9.91 -0.58
C TYR A 49 -6.54 10.96 -1.00
N ALA A 50 -6.70 12.22 -0.58
CA ALA A 50 -5.76 13.28 -0.94
C ALA A 50 -4.37 13.01 -0.36
N GLN A 51 -4.30 12.52 0.87
CA GLN A 51 -3.06 12.15 1.55
C GLN A 51 -2.38 10.94 0.88
N ILE A 52 -3.16 9.92 0.48
CA ILE A 52 -2.64 8.79 -0.31
C ILE A 52 -2.10 9.27 -1.65
N ARG A 53 -2.80 10.19 -2.33
CA ARG A 53 -2.36 10.76 -3.60
C ARG A 53 -1.05 11.55 -3.43
N ASN A 54 -0.92 12.32 -2.35
CA ASN A 54 0.31 13.06 -2.04
C ASN A 54 1.49 12.11 -1.80
N TRP A 55 1.27 10.96 -1.14
CA TRP A 55 2.30 9.93 -1.03
C TRP A 55 2.71 9.35 -2.39
N ILE A 56 1.76 9.09 -3.28
CA ILE A 56 2.07 8.59 -4.62
C ILE A 56 2.90 9.64 -5.38
N VAL A 57 2.56 10.91 -5.29
CA VAL A 57 3.32 12.01 -5.90
C VAL A 57 4.73 12.11 -5.31
N SER A 58 4.89 11.96 -3.99
CA SER A 58 6.21 11.98 -3.36
C SER A 58 7.09 10.82 -3.85
N LEU A 59 6.53 9.61 -3.98
CA LEU A 59 7.25 8.46 -4.54
C LEU A 59 7.68 8.69 -6.01
N VAL A 60 6.82 9.31 -6.82
CA VAL A 60 7.16 9.69 -8.20
C VAL A 60 8.30 10.72 -8.22
N ASN A 61 8.23 11.74 -7.35
CA ASN A 61 9.27 12.76 -7.24
C ASN A 61 10.61 12.17 -6.77
N SER A 62 10.57 11.16 -5.89
CA SER A 62 11.73 10.37 -5.47
C SER A 62 12.20 9.33 -6.51
N LYS A 63 11.70 9.40 -7.76
CA LYS A 63 12.09 8.53 -8.88
C LYS A 63 11.86 7.04 -8.63
N ILE A 64 10.94 6.68 -7.74
CA ILE A 64 10.54 5.28 -7.55
C ILE A 64 9.78 4.81 -8.79
N THR A 65 10.08 3.60 -9.27
CA THR A 65 9.45 3.09 -10.50
C THR A 65 7.96 2.87 -10.33
N ASN A 66 7.18 3.11 -11.40
CA ASN A 66 5.72 2.90 -11.39
C ASN A 66 5.33 1.47 -10.98
N ARG A 67 6.16 0.47 -11.30
CA ARG A 67 5.97 -0.92 -10.84
C ARG A 67 6.00 -1.02 -9.31
N THR A 68 7.00 -0.42 -8.68
CA THR A 68 7.13 -0.40 -7.22
C THR A 68 6.02 0.41 -6.57
N ILE A 69 5.63 1.55 -7.15
CA ILE A 69 4.52 2.37 -6.65
C ILE A 69 3.20 1.57 -6.73
N ASN A 70 2.91 0.94 -7.87
CA ASN A 70 1.70 0.12 -8.01
C ASN A 70 1.67 -1.07 -7.04
N ARG A 71 2.84 -1.69 -6.74
CA ARG A 71 2.96 -2.73 -5.70
C ARG A 71 2.61 -2.18 -4.33
N LYS A 72 3.17 -1.03 -3.95
CA LYS A 72 2.89 -0.32 -2.69
C LYS A 72 1.40 0.02 -2.53
N VAL A 73 0.79 0.59 -3.57
CA VAL A 73 -0.65 0.89 -3.62
C VAL A 73 -1.50 -0.37 -3.51
N SER A 74 -1.08 -1.48 -4.12
CA SER A 74 -1.78 -2.76 -3.99
C SER A 74 -1.76 -3.29 -2.55
N SER A 75 -0.64 -3.15 -1.84
CA SER A 75 -0.52 -3.47 -0.42
C SER A 75 -1.50 -2.66 0.43
N LEU A 76 -1.60 -1.35 0.18
CA LEU A 76 -2.59 -0.47 0.82
C LEU A 76 -4.03 -0.86 0.51
N LYS A 77 -4.35 -1.18 -0.74
CA LYS A 77 -5.70 -1.61 -1.14
C LYS A 77 -6.12 -2.87 -0.38
N SER A 78 -5.23 -3.85 -0.25
CA SER A 78 -5.47 -5.06 0.53
C SER A 78 -5.66 -4.77 2.03
N PHE A 79 -4.86 -3.86 2.59
CA PHE A 79 -4.99 -3.43 3.98
C PHE A 79 -6.34 -2.76 4.26
N TYR A 80 -6.76 -1.77 3.46
CA TYR A 80 -8.07 -1.12 3.64
C TYR A 80 -9.23 -2.09 3.41
N LYS A 81 -9.09 -3.06 2.50
CA LYS A 81 -10.09 -4.13 2.34
C LYS A 81 -10.22 -5.00 3.60
N PHE A 82 -9.11 -5.27 4.28
CA PHE A 82 -9.12 -5.96 5.58
C PHE A 82 -9.81 -5.10 6.66
N LEU A 83 -9.54 -3.80 6.71
CA LEU A 83 -10.22 -2.90 7.66
C LEU A 83 -11.73 -2.85 7.41
N GLN A 84 -12.17 -2.81 6.16
CA GLN A 84 -13.59 -2.92 5.81
C GLN A 84 -14.18 -4.28 6.24
N LYS A 85 -13.49 -5.39 5.93
CA LYS A 85 -13.93 -6.74 6.31
C LYS A 85 -14.11 -6.88 7.82
N THR A 86 -13.26 -6.22 8.60
CA THR A 86 -13.29 -6.21 10.07
C THR A 86 -14.13 -5.08 10.65
N LYS A 87 -14.90 -4.36 9.81
CA LYS A 87 -15.81 -3.26 10.20
C LYS A 87 -15.13 -2.09 10.93
N GLN A 88 -13.83 -1.89 10.69
CA GLN A 88 -13.09 -0.75 11.26
C GLN A 88 -13.29 0.54 10.44
N ILE A 89 -13.63 0.40 9.17
CA ILE A 89 -14.00 1.50 8.27
C ILE A 89 -15.17 1.07 7.41
N GLU A 90 -15.98 2.04 6.97
CA GLU A 90 -17.11 1.78 6.06
C GLU A 90 -16.64 1.72 4.60
N ALA A 91 -15.80 2.67 4.19
CA ALA A 91 -15.36 2.84 2.81
C ALA A 91 -13.83 2.93 2.71
N SER A 92 -13.25 2.24 1.73
CA SER A 92 -11.83 2.36 1.41
C SER A 92 -11.54 3.72 0.76
N PRO A 93 -10.49 4.45 1.17
CA PRO A 93 -10.10 5.71 0.53
C PRO A 93 -9.54 5.50 -0.89
N LEU A 94 -9.28 4.25 -1.30
CA LEU A 94 -8.70 3.89 -2.59
C LEU A 94 -9.73 3.47 -3.67
N VAL A 95 -11.04 3.59 -3.41
CA VAL A 95 -12.10 3.08 -4.31
C VAL A 95 -11.94 3.59 -5.75
N LYS A 96 -11.59 4.86 -5.94
CA LYS A 96 -11.47 5.50 -7.27
C LYS A 96 -10.04 5.55 -7.81
N HIS A 97 -9.08 4.95 -7.11
CA HIS A 97 -7.67 5.06 -7.51
C HIS A 97 -7.37 4.23 -8.77
N GLN A 98 -6.63 4.83 -9.71
CA GLN A 98 -6.17 4.18 -10.94
C GLN A 98 -4.65 4.00 -10.91
N ALA A 99 -4.19 2.80 -11.28
CA ALA A 99 -2.78 2.46 -11.31
C ALA A 99 -1.99 3.34 -12.29
N LEU A 100 -0.74 3.64 -11.94
CA LEU A 100 0.17 4.38 -12.81
C LEU A 100 0.52 3.53 -14.04
N LYS A 101 0.58 4.17 -15.22
CA LYS A 101 0.95 3.49 -16.47
C LYS A 101 2.37 2.92 -16.35
N VAL A 102 2.54 1.63 -16.63
CA VAL A 102 3.85 0.98 -16.69
C VAL A 102 4.16 0.70 -18.15
N LEU A 103 5.27 1.22 -18.65
CA LEU A 103 5.75 0.90 -20.00
C LEU A 103 6.06 -0.59 -20.08
N LYS A 104 5.55 -1.28 -21.10
CA LYS A 104 5.94 -2.67 -21.39
C LYS A 104 7.37 -2.63 -21.93
N GLN A 105 8.32 -3.18 -21.18
CA GLN A 105 9.59 -3.56 -21.79
C GLN A 105 9.31 -4.80 -22.64
N VAL A 106 9.43 -4.64 -23.96
CA VAL A 106 9.46 -5.78 -24.89
C VAL A 106 10.76 -6.50 -24.62
N GLN A 107 10.71 -7.64 -23.94
CA GLN A 107 11.84 -8.55 -23.90
C GLN A 107 11.98 -9.11 -25.32
N VAL A 108 13.01 -8.68 -26.03
CA VAL A 108 13.46 -9.39 -27.23
C VAL A 108 13.96 -10.78 -26.77
N PRO A 109 13.49 -11.89 -27.37
CA PRO A 109 14.05 -13.19 -27.09
C PRO A 109 15.55 -13.16 -27.36
N PHE A 110 16.33 -13.74 -26.47
CA PHE A 110 17.78 -13.86 -26.62
C PHE A 110 18.10 -14.48 -27.99
N SER A 111 18.91 -13.78 -28.79
CA SER A 111 19.52 -14.29 -30.02
C SER A 111 20.53 -15.39 -29.72
#